data_AF-A0A482WNW8-F1
#
_entry.id   AF-A0A482WNW8-F1
#
_cell.length_a   1.000
_cell.length_b   1.000
_cell.length_c   1.000
_cell.angle_alpha   90.00
_cell.angle_beta   90.00
_cell.angle_gamma   90.00
#
_symmetry.space_group_name_H-M   'P 1'
#
loop_
_entity.id
_entity.type
_entity.pdbx_description
1 polymer ?
#
loop_
_entity_poly.entity_id
_entity_poly.type
_entity_poly.pdbx_seq_one_letter_code
_entity_poly.pdbx_strand_id
1 'polypeptide(L)' 'MLTSICSTTSTSTFEQLCINYANEHLQHYFNQHVFKYEQEEYWKEGIRWSDIQFLDNTACLQLIEGKPSGLLCLLDDQCK' A
#
# COMPACT_ATOMS: atom_id res chain seq x y z
N MET A 1 -1.92 -7.17 6.70
CA MET A 1 -3.23 -7.57 7.25
C MET A 1 -4.42 -7.27 6.32
N LEU A 2 -4.25 -6.60 5.17
CA LEU A 2 -5.25 -6.64 4.07
C LEU A 2 -4.94 -7.70 2.99
N THR A 3 -3.71 -8.23 2.96
CA THR A 3 -3.32 -9.40 2.15
C THR A 3 -4.02 -10.70 2.53
N SER A 4 -4.74 -10.76 3.66
CA SER A 4 -5.38 -11.99 4.15
C SER A 4 -6.75 -12.30 3.53
N ILE A 5 -7.33 -11.41 2.72
CA ILE A 5 -8.62 -11.66 2.06
C ILE A 5 -8.45 -12.31 0.68
N CYS A 6 -7.26 -12.28 0.07
CA CYS A 6 -7.10 -12.59 -1.36
C CYS A 6 -6.57 -14.01 -1.70
N SER A 7 -6.13 -14.80 -0.72
CA SER A 7 -5.41 -16.07 -1.00
C SER A 7 -6.26 -17.33 -1.07
N THR A 8 -7.59 -17.25 -1.13
CA THR A 8 -8.46 -18.45 -1.08
C THR A 8 -8.79 -19.05 -2.45
N THR A 9 -8.32 -18.49 -3.56
CA THR A 9 -8.51 -19.07 -4.90
C THR A 9 -7.18 -19.41 -5.58
N SER A 10 -7.12 -20.61 -6.15
CA SER A 10 -5.93 -21.28 -6.68
C SER A 10 -5.30 -20.65 -7.95
N THR A 11 -5.77 -19.48 -8.39
CA THR A 11 -5.35 -18.82 -9.62
C THR A 11 -5.32 -17.31 -9.43
N SER A 12 -4.11 -16.73 -9.39
CA SER A 12 -3.89 -15.29 -9.38
C SER A 12 -4.01 -14.74 -10.80
N THR A 13 -5.08 -14.00 -11.09
CA THR A 13 -5.28 -13.34 -12.39
C THR A 13 -4.73 -11.92 -12.38
N PHE A 14 -4.58 -11.31 -13.56
CA PHE A 14 -4.15 -9.92 -13.69
C PHE A 14 -5.13 -8.95 -13.02
N GLU A 15 -6.43 -9.21 -13.10
CA GLU A 15 -7.45 -8.40 -12.42
C GLU A 15 -7.27 -8.43 -10.91
N GLN A 16 -6.93 -9.60 -10.35
CA GLN A 16 -6.69 -9.72 -8.92
C GLN A 16 -5.42 -9.00 -8.47
N LEU A 17 -4.37 -8.99 -9.32
CA LEU A 17 -3.19 -8.16 -9.11
C LEU A 17 -3.56 -6.68 -9.07
N CYS A 18 -4.38 -6.19 -9.99
CA CYS A 18 -4.84 -4.80 -10.01
C CYS A 18 -5.65 -4.42 -8.77
N ILE A 19 -6.54 -5.31 -8.30
CA ILE A 19 -7.30 -5.10 -7.07
C ILE A 19 -6.36 -5.02 -5.86
N ASN A 20 -5.41 -5.94 -5.75
CA ASN A 20 -4.45 -5.96 -4.64
C ASN A 20 -3.55 -4.73 -4.66
N TYR A 21 -3.10 -4.32 -5.84
CA TYR A 21 -2.32 -3.10 -6.03
C TYR A 21 -3.08 -1.84 -5.58
N ALA A 22 -4.36 -1.71 -5.94
CA ALA A 22 -5.19 -0.60 -5.48
C ALA A 22 -5.34 -0.60 -3.94
N ASN A 23 -5.53 -1.77 -3.34
CA ASN A 23 -5.63 -1.91 -1.88
C ASN A 23 -4.32 -1.52 -1.17
N GLU A 24 -3.16 -1.88 -1.71
CA GLU A 24 -1.89 -1.48 -1.12
C GLU A 24 -1.64 0.02 -1.24
N HIS A 25 -2.06 0.66 -2.33
CA HIS A 25 -2.03 2.12 -2.45
C HIS A 25 -2.95 2.79 -1.42
N LEU A 26 -4.16 2.26 -1.21
CA LEU A 26 -5.08 2.77 -0.19
C LEU A 26 -4.51 2.60 1.22
N GLN A 27 -3.90 1.45 1.53
CA GLN A 27 -3.25 1.21 2.81
C GLN A 27 -2.08 2.18 3.02
N HIS A 28 -1.26 2.41 2.00
CA HIS A 28 -0.15 3.35 2.07
C HIS A 28 -0.64 4.79 2.33
N TYR A 29 -1.66 5.22 1.58
CA TYR A 29 -2.27 6.53 1.75
C TYR A 29 -2.87 6.70 3.15
N PHE A 30 -3.63 5.71 3.63
CA PHE A 30 -4.19 5.72 4.98
C PHE A 30 -3.10 5.84 6.04
N ASN A 31 -2.05 5.03 5.91
CA ASN A 31 -0.93 5.01 6.84
C ASN A 31 -0.18 6.36 6.88
N GLN A 32 0.00 7.01 5.73
CA GLN A 32 0.69 8.29 5.66
C GLN A 32 -0.17 9.48 6.06
N HIS A 33 -1.43 9.51 5.63
CA HIS A 33 -2.28 10.68 5.81
C HIS A 33 -3.02 10.65 7.14
N VAL A 34 -3.74 9.56 7.43
CA VAL A 34 -4.62 9.53 8.61
C VAL A 34 -3.80 9.61 9.89
N PHE A 35 -2.74 8.80 10.02
CA PHE A 35 -1.90 8.88 11.22
C PHE A 35 -1.13 10.20 11.34
N LYS A 36 -0.73 10.83 10.23
CA LYS A 36 -0.04 12.12 10.29
C LYS A 36 -1.00 13.22 10.74
N TYR A 37 -2.20 13.30 10.16
CA TYR A 37 -3.20 14.29 10.56
C TYR A 37 -3.66 14.08 12.01
N GLU A 38 -3.92 12.85 12.44
CA GLU A 38 -4.30 12.57 13.83
C GLU A 38 -3.19 12.96 14.81
N GLN A 39 -1.93 12.65 14.51
CA GLN A 39 -0.80 13.05 15.36
C GLN A 39 -0.65 14.58 15.44
N GLU A 40 -0.85 15.30 14.34
CA GLU A 40 -0.81 16.77 14.32
C GLU A 40 -1.93 17.37 15.18
N GLU A 41 -3.15 16.82 15.15
CA GLU A 41 -4.26 17.28 15.99
C GLU A 41 -4.03 16.95 17.47
N TYR A 42 -3.58 15.74 17.81
CA TYR A 42 -3.24 15.38 19.19
C TYR A 42 -2.15 16.28 19.78
N TRP A 43 -1.16 16.67 18.96
CA TRP A 43 -0.13 17.63 19.36
C TRP A 43 -0.72 19.02 19.64
N LYS A 44 -1.62 19.51 18.77
CA LYS A 44 -2.29 20.82 18.96
C LYS A 44 -3.17 20.85 20.20
N GLU A 45 -3.86 19.76 20.52
CA GLU A 45 -4.73 19.65 21.69
C GLU A 45 -3.99 19.36 22.99
N GLY A 46 -2.67 19.09 22.94
CA GLY A 46 -1.86 18.76 24.11
C GLY A 46 -2.22 17.41 24.73
N ILE A 47 -2.84 16.50 23.95
CA ILE A 47 -3.22 15.18 24.40
C ILE A 47 -1.97 14.30 24.41
N ARG A 48 -1.69 13.63 25.54
CA ARG A 48 -0.62 12.62 25.60
C ARG A 48 -0.98 11.45 24.69
N TRP A 49 -0.26 11.34 23.58
CA TRP A 49 -0.38 10.26 22.61
C TRP A 49 0.91 9.45 22.56
N SER A 50 0.80 8.20 22.13
CA SER A 50 1.93 7.29 21.88
C SER A 50 2.00 7.01 20.39
N ASP A 51 3.16 7.19 19.76
CA ASP A 51 3.32 6.96 18.32
C ASP A 51 2.83 5.56 17.93
N ILE A 52 1.90 5.51 16.97
CA ILE A 52 1.44 4.25 16.39
C ILE A 52 2.45 3.85 15.32
N GLN A 53 3.19 2.77 15.56
CA GLN A 53 3.99 2.14 14.53
C GLN A 53 3.08 1.38 13.56
N PHE A 54 3.10 1.77 12.29
CA PHE A 54 2.44 1.04 11.21
C PHE A 54 3.48 0.34 10.31
N LEU A 55 3.04 -0.71 9.64
CA LEU A 55 3.86 -1.42 8.65
C LEU A 55 3.93 -0.58 7.37
N ASP A 56 5.15 -0.21 7.00
CA ASP A 56 5.43 0.45 5.73
C ASP A 56 5.35 -0.56 4.57
N ASN A 57 4.44 -0.32 3.64
CA ASN A 57 4.25 -1.13 2.43
C ASN A 57 4.88 -0.51 1.18
N THR A 58 5.70 0.55 1.32
CA THR A 58 6.40 1.22 0.20
C THR A 58 7.18 0.22 -0.66
N ALA A 59 7.86 -0.74 -0.04
CA ALA A 59 8.62 -1.76 -0.77
C ALA A 59 7.71 -2.63 -1.66
N CYS A 60 6.49 -2.94 -1.21
CA CYS A 60 5.51 -3.68 -1.99
C CYS A 60 5.04 -2.86 -3.20
N LEU A 61 4.73 -1.58 -3.00
CA LEU A 61 4.37 -0.66 -4.08
C LEU A 61 5.51 -0.53 -5.11
N GLN A 62 6.74 -0.33 -4.65
CA GLN A 62 7.91 -0.22 -5.53
C GLN A 62 8.14 -1.47 -6.38
N LEU A 63 7.86 -2.67 -5.86
CA LEU A 63 7.94 -3.89 -6.66
C LEU A 63 6.90 -3.92 -7.80
N ILE A 64 5.71 -3.34 -7.59
CA ILE A 64 4.64 -3.36 -8.57
C ILE A 64 4.79 -2.21 -9.59
N GLU A 65 5.01 -0.97 -9.13
CA GLU A 65 4.96 0.24 -9.96
C GLU A 65 6.32 0.93 -10.18
N GLY A 66 7.36 0.49 -9.47
CA GLY A 66 8.65 1.20 -9.43
C GLY A 66 9.32 1.26 -10.80
N LYS A 67 9.69 2.45 -11.25
CA LYS A 67 10.41 2.59 -12.52
C LYS A 67 11.92 2.37 -12.33
N PRO A 68 12.63 1.76 -13.31
CA PRO A 68 12.11 1.20 -14.56
C PRO A 68 11.71 -0.29 -14.46
N SER A 69 11.98 -0.96 -13.34
CA SER A 69 12.00 -2.43 -13.23
C SER A 69 10.82 -3.05 -12.48
N GLY A 70 9.77 -2.28 -12.24
CA GLY A 70 8.56 -2.72 -11.55
C GLY A 70 7.74 -3.66 -12.43
N LEU A 71 6.94 -4.51 -11.80
CA LEU A 71 6.16 -5.53 -12.49
C LEU A 71 5.30 -4.96 -13.62
N LEU A 72 4.63 -3.82 -13.39
CA LEU A 72 3.81 -3.17 -14.42
C LEU A 72 4.64 -2.63 -15.59
N CYS A 73 5.86 -2.15 -15.33
CA CYS A 73 6.78 -1.70 -16.39
C CYS A 73 7.26 -2.87 -17.24
N LEU A 74 7.63 -3.99 -16.60
CA LEU A 74 8.06 -5.19 -17.30
C LEU A 74 6.92 -5.78 -18.15
N LEU A 75 5.69 -5.78 -17.64
CA LEU A 75 4.50 -6.21 -18.40
C LEU A 75 4.23 -5.30 -19.61
N ASP A 76 4.35 -3.98 -19.46
CA ASP A 76 4.20 -3.03 -20.57
C ASP A 76 5.25 -3.28 -21.66
N ASP A 77 6.49 -3.57 -21.27
CA ASP A 77 7.57 -3.85 -22.22
C ASP A 77 7.41 -5.19 -22.96
N GLN A 78 6.78 -6.19 -22.36
CA GLN A 78 6.48 -7.46 -23.04
C GLN A 78 5.24 -7.40 -23.96
N CYS A 79 4.38 -6.39 -23.79
CA CYS A 79 3.19 -6.18 -24.64
C CYS A 79 3.48 -5.31 -25.89
N LYS A 80 4.73 -4.86 -26.07
CA LYS A 80 5.21 -4.15 -27.27
C LYS A 80 5.75 -5.14 -28.30
#